data_AF-A0A165C6I7-F1
#
_entry.id   AF-A0A165C6I7-F1
#
_cell.length_a   1.000
_cell.length_b   1.000
_cell.length_c   1.000
_cell.angle_alpha   90.00
_cell.angle_beta   90.00
_cell.angle_gamma   90.00
#
_symmetry.space_group_name_H-M   'P 1'
#
loop_
_entity.id
_entity.type
_entity.pdbx_description
1 polymer ?
#
loop_
_entity_poly.entity_id
_entity_poly.type
_entity_poly.pdbx_seq_one_letter_code
_entity_poly.pdbx_strand_id
1 'polypeptide(L)'
;MFVTPCSHVLCIGCHDKKRNKALCPATRCKREKGATLAVTDSFLKVAVGQGHLQAHVQRALRMGLWSEKPTALWKSMQSYLRQDPGVKFVVTSIWTAPLDILDECFKSKPELKVGRYQGNTRPHVREALRERFVSSTREDSINVLLLSLLSGGVGLNLAAKEANVVMYIYEPDYNPANEWQVEARVHRIGAENHQVTICRLITADSDEEGIQKIQRLKTAIVEGSWGESDEEGVALQHYQMLFDAYDLEDPAEEPPRTSKRRLE
;
A
#
# COMPACT_ATOMS: atom_id res chain seq x y z
N MET A 1 -20.05 9.51 -6.24
CA MET A 1 -19.94 10.77 -7.04
C MET A 1 -19.76 10.42 -8.52
N PHE A 2 -19.89 11.34 -9.46
CA PHE A 2 -19.64 11.09 -10.89
C PHE A 2 -18.51 11.99 -11.38
N VAL A 3 -17.62 11.43 -12.20
CA VAL A 3 -16.57 12.20 -12.88
C VAL A 3 -16.79 12.15 -14.38
N THR A 4 -16.79 13.32 -14.98
CA THR A 4 -17.12 13.51 -16.40
C THR A 4 -15.84 13.49 -17.26
N PRO A 5 -15.93 13.28 -18.59
CA PRO A 5 -14.75 13.24 -19.46
C PRO A 5 -13.93 14.54 -19.44
N CYS A 6 -14.62 15.66 -19.25
CA CYS A 6 -14.06 17.00 -19.11
C CYS A 6 -13.67 17.35 -17.67
N SER A 7 -13.44 16.35 -16.80
CA SER A 7 -12.92 16.54 -15.44
C SER A 7 -13.77 17.42 -14.53
N HIS A 8 -15.09 17.34 -14.65
CA HIS A 8 -16.01 17.92 -13.66
C HIS A 8 -16.60 16.83 -12.76
N VAL A 9 -16.71 17.16 -11.47
CA VAL A 9 -17.34 16.35 -10.43
C VAL A 9 -18.82 16.67 -10.31
N LEU A 10 -19.65 15.63 -10.17
CA LEU A 10 -21.07 15.77 -9.87
C LEU A 10 -21.44 14.88 -8.69
N CYS A 11 -22.26 15.41 -7.76
CA CYS A 11 -22.93 14.56 -6.79
C CYS A 11 -24.02 13.72 -7.49
N ILE A 12 -24.46 12.66 -6.83
CA ILE A 12 -25.46 11.71 -7.37
C ILE A 12 -26.76 12.45 -7.70
N GLY A 13 -27.27 13.26 -6.76
CA GLY A 13 -28.49 14.04 -6.98
C GLY A 13 -28.39 15.03 -8.15
N CYS A 14 -27.24 15.71 -8.34
CA CYS A 14 -27.03 16.62 -9.46
C CYS A 14 -26.91 15.89 -10.81
N HIS A 15 -26.37 14.68 -10.81
CA HIS A 15 -26.34 13.83 -12.00
C HIS A 15 -27.74 13.38 -12.39
N ASP A 16 -28.55 12.95 -11.43
CA ASP A 16 -29.86 12.35 -11.69
C ASP A 16 -30.94 13.37 -12.03
N LYS A 17 -30.91 14.55 -11.40
CA LYS A 17 -31.82 15.68 -11.72
C LYS A 17 -31.55 16.30 -13.09
N LYS A 18 -30.52 15.86 -13.80
CA LYS A 18 -30.10 16.48 -15.04
C LYS A 18 -31.00 16.11 -16.22
N ARG A 19 -31.61 17.13 -16.83
CA ARG A 19 -32.48 16.99 -18.01
C ARG A 19 -31.78 16.44 -19.25
N ASN A 20 -30.51 16.78 -19.48
CA ASN A 20 -29.70 16.25 -20.61
C ASN A 20 -28.38 15.63 -20.12
N LYS A 21 -28.33 14.29 -20.10
CA LYS A 21 -27.16 13.51 -19.67
C LYS A 21 -25.99 13.52 -20.68
N ALA A 22 -26.23 13.97 -21.92
CA ALA A 22 -25.23 14.02 -22.99
C ALA A 22 -24.34 15.28 -22.98
N LEU A 23 -24.64 16.28 -22.13
CA LEU A 23 -23.83 17.49 -21.99
C LEU A 23 -23.14 17.51 -20.62
N CYS A 24 -22.05 18.26 -20.45
CA CYS A 24 -21.52 18.62 -19.12
C CYS A 24 -22.34 19.77 -18.49
N PRO A 25 -22.64 19.78 -17.17
CA PRO A 25 -23.43 20.87 -16.59
C PRO A 25 -22.62 22.15 -16.38
N ALA A 26 -21.29 22.04 -16.22
CA ALA A 26 -20.41 23.19 -16.07
C ALA A 26 -20.14 23.87 -17.42
N THR A 27 -19.61 23.12 -18.39
CA THR A 27 -19.11 23.69 -19.66
C THR A 27 -19.97 23.37 -20.88
N ARG A 28 -21.07 22.62 -20.73
CA ARG A 28 -21.93 22.14 -21.83
C ARG A 28 -21.17 21.46 -22.99
N CYS A 29 -19.97 20.93 -22.74
CA CYS A 29 -19.27 20.15 -23.75
C CYS A 29 -20.07 18.87 -24.09
N LYS A 30 -20.05 18.46 -25.36
CA LYS A 30 -20.65 17.20 -25.81
C LYS A 30 -19.90 16.05 -25.14
N ARG A 31 -20.62 15.15 -24.48
CA ARG A 31 -20.06 13.92 -23.93
C ARG A 31 -20.20 12.83 -24.97
N GLU A 32 -19.18 11.99 -25.10
CA GLU A 32 -19.35 10.69 -25.74
C GLU A 32 -20.41 9.88 -24.97
N LYS A 33 -21.30 9.19 -25.67
CA LYS A 33 -22.36 8.38 -25.03
C LYS A 33 -21.70 7.33 -24.12
N GLY A 34 -22.11 7.27 -22.85
CA GLY A 34 -21.54 6.36 -21.84
C GLY A 34 -20.39 6.92 -20.99
N ALA A 35 -19.94 8.15 -21.23
CA ALA A 35 -18.67 8.63 -20.69
C ALA A 35 -18.73 9.30 -19.29
N THR A 36 -19.90 9.38 -18.64
CA THR A 36 -20.01 9.81 -17.23
C THR A 36 -20.31 8.59 -16.38
N LEU A 37 -19.24 8.02 -15.82
CA LEU A 37 -19.32 6.84 -14.97
C LEU A 37 -19.28 7.26 -13.50
N ALA A 38 -20.06 6.54 -12.70
CA ALA A 38 -20.10 6.76 -11.27
C ALA A 38 -18.79 6.28 -10.65
N VAL A 39 -18.15 7.14 -9.87
CA VAL A 39 -17.14 6.76 -8.89
C VAL A 39 -17.91 6.48 -7.59
N THR A 40 -18.33 5.24 -7.39
CA THR A 40 -18.93 4.76 -6.14
C THR A 40 -17.93 3.96 -5.32
N ASP A 41 -18.21 3.76 -4.03
CA ASP A 41 -17.42 2.91 -3.14
C ASP A 41 -17.33 1.46 -3.66
N SER A 42 -18.46 0.92 -4.13
CA SER A 42 -18.55 -0.37 -4.82
C SER A 42 -17.74 -0.44 -6.14
N PHE A 43 -17.37 0.70 -6.73
CA PHE A 43 -16.66 0.76 -8.01
C PHE A 43 -15.13 0.67 -7.86
N LEU A 44 -14.55 1.23 -6.78
CA LEU A 44 -13.13 1.07 -6.46
C LEU A 44 -12.75 -0.41 -6.26
N LYS A 45 -13.68 -1.23 -5.77
CA LYS A 45 -13.53 -2.70 -5.69
C LYS A 45 -13.42 -3.39 -7.05
N VAL A 46 -14.09 -2.87 -8.09
CA VAL A 46 -14.09 -3.46 -9.46
C VAL A 46 -12.86 -3.04 -10.27
N ALA A 47 -12.28 -1.87 -10.00
CA ALA A 47 -11.08 -1.37 -10.69
C ALA A 47 -9.83 -2.26 -10.49
N VAL A 48 -9.84 -3.12 -9.48
CA VAL A 48 -8.73 -3.99 -9.09
C VAL A 48 -8.71 -5.31 -9.89
N GLY A 49 -9.82 -5.73 -10.50
CA GLY A 49 -9.96 -7.07 -11.09
C GLY A 49 -9.40 -7.26 -12.51
N GLN A 50 -9.09 -6.19 -13.26
CA GLN A 50 -8.72 -6.30 -14.68
C GLN A 50 -7.31 -5.80 -15.03
N GLY A 51 -6.45 -5.58 -14.03
CA GLY A 51 -5.06 -5.15 -14.25
C GLY A 51 -4.89 -3.76 -14.89
N HIS A 52 -5.95 -2.97 -14.98
CA HIS A 52 -5.91 -1.59 -15.47
C HIS A 52 -6.99 -0.73 -14.80
N LEU A 53 -6.59 0.48 -14.37
CA LEU A 53 -7.54 1.47 -13.86
C LEU A 53 -8.40 2.00 -15.01
N GLN A 54 -9.72 2.01 -14.84
CA GLN A 54 -10.61 2.59 -15.84
C GLN A 54 -10.38 4.11 -15.98
N ALA A 55 -10.57 4.65 -17.19
CA ALA A 55 -10.23 6.04 -17.52
C ALA A 55 -10.90 7.10 -16.62
N HIS A 56 -12.10 6.84 -16.11
CA HIS A 56 -12.78 7.78 -15.22
C HIS A 56 -12.23 7.74 -13.77
N VAL A 57 -11.69 6.60 -13.33
CA VAL A 57 -10.96 6.48 -12.06
C VAL A 57 -9.64 7.23 -12.16
N GLN A 58 -8.88 6.98 -13.23
CA GLN A 58 -7.64 7.72 -13.49
C GLN A 58 -7.86 9.23 -13.44
N ARG A 59 -8.93 9.70 -14.07
CA ARG A 59 -9.32 11.12 -14.03
C ARG A 59 -9.66 11.59 -12.61
N ALA A 60 -10.42 10.82 -11.85
CA ALA A 60 -10.74 11.16 -10.46
C ALA A 60 -9.47 11.29 -9.61
N LEU A 61 -8.54 10.34 -9.74
CA LEU A 61 -7.26 10.35 -9.03
C LEU A 61 -6.40 11.54 -9.46
N ARG A 62 -6.30 11.86 -10.75
CA ARG A 62 -5.58 13.05 -11.24
C ARG A 62 -6.18 14.37 -10.75
N MET A 63 -7.48 14.39 -10.43
CA MET A 63 -8.16 15.54 -9.83
C MET A 63 -7.95 15.66 -8.31
N GLY A 64 -7.19 14.75 -7.69
CA GLY A 64 -6.94 14.76 -6.25
C GLY A 64 -8.05 14.10 -5.41
N LEU A 65 -8.96 13.34 -6.04
CA LEU A 65 -10.00 12.61 -5.32
C LEU A 65 -9.45 11.28 -4.80
N TRP A 66 -8.65 11.37 -3.75
CA TRP A 66 -7.94 10.25 -3.17
C TRP A 66 -8.65 9.74 -1.91
N SER A 67 -8.41 8.47 -1.58
CA SER A 67 -8.74 7.95 -0.26
C SER A 67 -7.77 8.49 0.80
N GLU A 68 -8.00 8.13 2.05
CA GLU A 68 -7.25 8.64 3.21
C GLU A 68 -5.77 8.25 3.16
N LYS A 69 -5.45 6.99 2.84
CA LYS A 69 -4.05 6.51 2.81
C LYS A 69 -3.16 7.21 1.79
N PRO A 70 -3.51 7.32 0.48
CA PRO A 70 -2.71 8.09 -0.48
C PRO A 70 -2.60 9.56 -0.07
N THR A 71 -3.65 10.13 0.53
CA THR A 71 -3.66 11.50 1.03
C THR A 71 -2.68 11.70 2.18
N ALA A 72 -2.68 10.79 3.16
CA ALA A 72 -1.77 10.82 4.30
C ALA A 72 -0.31 10.60 3.85
N LEU A 73 -0.09 9.62 2.97
CA LEU A 73 1.21 9.35 2.37
C LEU A 73 1.77 10.60 1.68
N TRP A 74 0.98 11.23 0.80
CA TRP A 74 1.41 12.45 0.11
C TRP A 74 1.73 13.60 1.06
N LYS A 75 0.88 13.85 2.07
CA LYS A 75 1.14 14.89 3.08
C LYS A 75 2.47 14.65 3.80
N SER A 76 2.76 13.39 4.14
CA SER A 76 4.03 12.99 4.76
C SER A 76 5.22 13.19 3.80
N MET A 77 5.10 12.74 2.55
CA MET A 77 6.15 12.96 1.53
C MET A 77 6.43 14.45 1.32
N GLN A 78 5.39 15.30 1.30
CA GLN A 78 5.54 16.75 1.20
C GLN A 78 6.30 17.37 2.37
N SER A 79 6.21 16.83 3.59
CA SER A 79 7.05 17.31 4.70
C SER A 79 8.52 16.96 4.51
N TYR A 80 8.82 15.76 4.03
CA TYR A 80 10.21 15.35 3.75
C TYR A 80 10.81 16.13 2.58
N LEU A 81 10.08 16.28 1.48
CA LEU A 81 10.52 17.07 0.32
C LEU A 81 10.83 18.53 0.65
N ARG A 82 10.10 19.12 1.61
CA ARG A 82 10.36 20.49 2.08
C ARG A 82 11.66 20.61 2.90
N GLN A 83 12.07 19.54 3.57
CA GLN A 83 13.30 19.50 4.36
C GLN A 83 14.50 19.14 3.49
N ASP A 84 14.32 18.17 2.58
CA ASP A 84 15.34 17.65 1.68
C ASP A 84 14.71 17.39 0.30
N PRO A 85 14.91 18.28 -0.69
CA PRO A 85 14.42 18.06 -2.06
C PRO A 85 15.02 16.84 -2.76
N GLY A 86 16.17 16.34 -2.27
CA GLY A 86 16.86 15.16 -2.81
C GLY A 86 16.42 13.84 -2.19
N VAL A 87 15.52 13.87 -1.20
CA VAL A 87 15.03 12.67 -0.52
C VAL A 87 14.37 11.68 -1.51
N LYS A 88 14.63 10.39 -1.30
CA LYS A 88 14.02 9.32 -2.07
C LYS A 88 13.01 8.55 -1.25
N PHE A 89 11.96 8.09 -1.91
CA PHE A 89 10.85 7.38 -1.29
C PHE A 89 10.77 5.97 -1.84
N VAL A 90 10.60 5.00 -0.95
CA VAL A 90 10.21 3.63 -1.29
C VAL A 90 8.82 3.41 -0.70
N VAL A 91 7.85 2.98 -1.50
CA VAL A 91 6.52 2.62 -0.98
C VAL A 91 6.29 1.16 -1.27
N THR A 92 6.13 0.37 -0.22
CA THR A 92 5.90 -1.08 -0.31
C THR A 92 4.44 -1.43 -0.08
N SER A 93 3.94 -2.40 -0.84
CA SER A 93 2.58 -2.93 -0.70
C SER A 93 2.58 -4.43 -0.94
N ILE A 94 1.82 -5.20 -0.16
CA ILE A 94 1.62 -6.64 -0.40
C ILE A 94 0.75 -6.87 -1.65
N TRP A 95 -0.05 -5.88 -2.03
CA TRP A 95 -0.92 -5.91 -3.19
C TRP A 95 -0.34 -5.09 -4.36
N THR A 96 -0.69 -5.44 -5.59
CA THR A 96 -0.30 -4.64 -6.76
C THR A 96 -1.24 -3.47 -7.04
N ALA A 97 -2.52 -3.62 -6.67
CA ALA A 97 -3.55 -2.64 -7.00
C ALA A 97 -3.38 -1.28 -6.29
N PRO A 98 -2.99 -1.21 -5.00
CA PRO A 98 -2.65 0.07 -4.37
C PRO A 98 -1.51 0.77 -5.08
N LEU A 99 -0.51 0.03 -5.59
CA LEU A 99 0.60 0.60 -6.35
C LEU A 99 0.12 1.23 -7.66
N ASP A 100 -0.86 0.63 -8.34
CA ASP A 100 -1.46 1.20 -9.55
C ASP A 100 -2.22 2.49 -9.26
N ILE A 101 -2.94 2.53 -8.14
CA ILE A 101 -3.64 3.74 -7.67
C ILE A 101 -2.62 4.84 -7.33
N LEU A 102 -1.55 4.51 -6.60
CA LEU A 102 -0.52 5.47 -6.22
C LEU A 102 0.24 6.03 -7.42
N ASP A 103 0.61 5.20 -8.39
CA ASP A 103 1.23 5.65 -9.65
C ASP A 103 0.35 6.69 -10.33
N GLU A 104 -0.96 6.44 -10.38
CA GLU A 104 -1.90 7.35 -11.00
C GLU A 104 -2.13 8.65 -10.22
N CYS A 105 -2.18 8.57 -8.88
CA CYS A 105 -2.23 9.73 -8.00
C CYS A 105 -1.01 10.64 -8.20
N PHE A 106 0.18 10.04 -8.22
CA PHE A 106 1.45 10.76 -8.25
C PHE A 106 1.77 11.39 -9.61
N LYS A 107 1.17 10.93 -10.72
CA LYS A 107 1.27 11.61 -12.03
C LYS A 107 0.83 13.07 -12.01
N SER A 108 -0.05 13.44 -11.08
CA SER A 108 -0.48 14.85 -10.91
C SER A 108 0.54 15.72 -10.16
N LYS A 109 1.64 15.14 -9.67
CA LYS A 109 2.65 15.82 -8.84
C LYS A 109 3.96 15.97 -9.62
N PRO A 110 4.30 17.20 -10.07
CA PRO A 110 5.49 17.42 -10.89
C PRO A 110 6.81 17.13 -10.15
N GLU A 111 6.80 17.17 -8.82
CA GLU A 111 7.97 16.90 -7.97
C GLU A 111 8.27 15.40 -7.83
N LEU A 112 7.35 14.53 -8.27
CA LEU A 112 7.50 13.08 -8.15
C LEU A 112 7.79 12.46 -9.51
N LYS A 113 8.94 11.80 -9.61
CA LYS A 113 9.29 10.89 -10.69
C LYS A 113 9.20 9.47 -10.16
N VAL A 114 8.21 8.73 -10.63
CA VAL A 114 7.83 7.42 -10.09
C VAL A 114 8.38 6.29 -10.97
N GLY A 115 8.93 5.26 -10.33
CA GLY A 115 9.21 3.96 -10.93
C GLY A 115 8.44 2.86 -10.21
N ARG A 116 8.06 1.80 -10.94
CA ARG A 116 7.30 0.66 -10.38
C ARG A 116 8.08 -0.64 -10.55
N TYR A 117 8.29 -1.34 -9.45
CA TYR A 117 8.96 -2.63 -9.41
C TYR A 117 8.02 -3.70 -8.86
N GLN A 118 7.68 -4.66 -9.72
CA GLN A 118 6.81 -5.80 -9.40
C GLN A 118 7.41 -7.10 -9.96
N GLY A 119 6.93 -8.25 -9.48
CA GLY A 119 7.47 -9.57 -9.84
C GLY A 119 7.43 -9.91 -11.33
N ASN A 120 6.51 -9.31 -12.09
CA ASN A 120 6.41 -9.48 -13.56
C ASN A 120 7.30 -8.50 -14.36
N THR A 121 8.04 -7.60 -13.69
CA THR A 121 8.94 -6.65 -14.35
C THR A 121 10.07 -7.40 -15.04
N ARG A 122 10.37 -7.09 -16.31
CA ARG A 122 11.44 -7.78 -17.05
C ARG A 122 12.83 -7.46 -16.46
N PRO A 123 13.80 -8.38 -16.46
CA PRO A 123 15.12 -8.16 -15.84
C PRO A 123 15.85 -6.88 -16.26
N HIS A 124 15.90 -6.57 -17.56
CA HIS A 124 16.56 -5.33 -18.04
C HIS A 124 15.86 -4.05 -17.54
N VAL A 125 14.53 -4.10 -17.37
CA VAL A 125 13.75 -2.96 -16.82
C VAL A 125 14.02 -2.81 -15.33
N ARG A 126 14.15 -3.92 -14.59
CA ARG A 126 14.52 -3.92 -13.17
C ARG A 126 15.86 -3.22 -12.94
N GLU A 127 16.84 -3.55 -13.79
CA GLU A 127 18.17 -2.95 -13.77
C GLU A 127 18.10 -1.44 -14.01
N ALA A 128 17.46 -1.03 -15.10
CA ALA A 128 17.31 0.40 -15.42
C ALA A 128 16.56 1.18 -14.34
N LEU A 129 15.50 0.60 -13.74
CA LEU A 129 14.77 1.22 -12.63
C LEU A 129 15.66 1.39 -11.40
N ARG A 130 16.50 0.39 -11.09
CA ARG A 130 17.46 0.51 -10.00
C ARG A 130 18.43 1.64 -10.27
N GLU A 131 19.06 1.69 -11.44
CA GLU A 131 20.03 2.75 -11.78
C GLU A 131 19.42 4.15 -11.66
N ARG A 132 18.20 4.32 -12.17
CA ARG A 132 17.44 5.57 -12.08
C ARG A 132 17.07 5.95 -10.66
N PHE A 133 16.78 4.98 -9.79
CA PHE A 133 16.48 5.24 -8.39
C PHE A 133 17.74 5.49 -7.56
N VAL A 134 18.84 4.80 -7.86
CA VAL A 134 20.08 4.93 -7.09
C VAL A 134 20.76 6.25 -7.37
N SER A 135 20.94 6.61 -8.64
CA SER A 135 21.68 7.82 -9.00
C SER A 135 20.82 9.06 -8.91
N SER A 136 21.30 10.08 -8.21
CA SER A 136 20.65 11.40 -8.09
C SER A 136 21.11 12.39 -9.18
N THR A 137 22.18 12.08 -9.89
CA THR A 137 22.79 12.95 -10.92
C THR A 137 22.23 12.73 -12.33
N ARG A 138 21.43 11.68 -12.51
CA ARG A 138 20.80 11.36 -13.80
C ARG A 138 19.61 12.29 -14.08
N GLU A 139 19.46 12.67 -15.34
CA GLU A 139 18.31 13.45 -15.82
C GLU A 139 16.98 12.67 -15.67
N ASP A 140 17.03 11.36 -15.90
CA ASP A 140 15.91 10.42 -15.76
C ASP A 140 15.79 9.81 -14.35
N SER A 141 16.49 10.38 -13.36
CA SER A 141 16.45 9.94 -11.97
C SER A 141 15.02 9.92 -11.42
N ILE A 142 14.67 8.88 -10.69
CA ILE A 142 13.38 8.74 -10.00
C ILE A 142 13.57 8.90 -8.50
N ASN A 143 12.63 9.58 -7.85
CA ASN A 143 12.62 9.80 -6.40
C ASN A 143 11.52 9.03 -5.68
N VAL A 144 10.67 8.29 -6.39
CA VAL A 144 9.68 7.38 -5.79
C VAL A 144 9.79 6.00 -6.44
N LEU A 145 9.97 4.97 -5.62
CA LEU A 145 9.94 3.57 -6.04
C LEU A 145 8.73 2.87 -5.41
N LEU A 146 7.76 2.48 -6.24
CA LEU A 146 6.62 1.67 -5.86
C LEU A 146 6.99 0.19 -5.98
N LEU A 147 7.00 -0.53 -4.87
CA LEU A 147 7.55 -1.87 -4.76
C LEU A 147 6.51 -2.86 -4.22
N SER A 148 6.23 -3.94 -4.94
CA SER A 148 5.47 -5.05 -4.33
C SER A 148 6.35 -5.77 -3.31
N LEU A 149 5.85 -5.95 -2.08
CA LEU A 149 6.62 -6.42 -0.92
C LEU A 149 7.36 -7.73 -1.20
N LEU A 150 6.65 -8.73 -1.73
CA LEU A 150 7.21 -10.05 -2.04
C LEU A 150 8.33 -10.01 -3.10
N SER A 151 8.28 -9.04 -4.02
CA SER A 151 9.35 -8.87 -5.01
C SER A 151 10.56 -8.10 -4.48
N GLY A 152 10.38 -7.38 -3.36
CA GLY A 152 11.45 -6.68 -2.66
C GLY A 152 12.42 -7.64 -1.93
N GLY A 153 11.91 -8.76 -1.40
CA GLY A 153 12.71 -9.72 -0.64
C GLY A 153 13.72 -10.53 -1.47
N VAL A 154 13.41 -10.81 -2.75
CA VAL A 154 14.07 -11.87 -3.53
C VAL A 154 15.27 -11.40 -4.39
N GLY A 155 15.57 -10.10 -4.48
CA GLY A 155 16.74 -9.69 -5.27
C GLY A 155 16.92 -8.21 -5.60
N LEU A 156 16.19 -7.32 -4.93
CA LEU A 156 16.35 -5.90 -5.17
C LEU A 156 17.56 -5.36 -4.37
N ASN A 157 18.70 -5.17 -5.04
CA ASN A 157 19.87 -4.53 -4.46
C ASN A 157 19.77 -3.01 -4.69
N LEU A 158 19.29 -2.24 -3.72
CA LEU A 158 19.04 -0.80 -3.90
C LEU A 158 20.18 0.11 -3.42
N ALA A 159 21.43 -0.32 -3.30
CA ALA A 159 22.52 0.49 -2.73
C ALA A 159 22.64 1.93 -3.29
N ALA A 160 21.96 2.91 -2.68
CA ALA A 160 21.94 4.32 -3.11
C ALA A 160 22.64 5.17 -2.07
N LYS A 161 23.90 5.49 -2.36
CA LYS A 161 24.81 6.17 -1.43
C LYS A 161 24.68 7.69 -1.45
N GLU A 162 23.65 8.22 -2.12
CA GLU A 162 23.60 9.63 -2.56
C GLU A 162 22.41 10.42 -2.00
N ALA A 163 21.51 9.82 -1.20
CA ALA A 163 20.33 10.51 -0.70
C ALA A 163 19.77 9.89 0.59
N ASN A 164 19.05 10.69 1.37
CA ASN A 164 18.20 10.20 2.45
C ASN A 164 17.03 9.39 1.87
N VAL A 165 16.62 8.35 2.59
CA VAL A 165 15.56 7.44 2.13
C VAL A 165 14.46 7.33 3.17
N VAL A 166 13.22 7.50 2.72
CA VAL A 166 12.03 7.23 3.54
C VAL A 166 11.26 6.09 2.91
N MET A 167 11.15 4.98 3.63
CA MET A 167 10.37 3.83 3.22
C MET A 167 9.00 3.84 3.92
N TYR A 168 7.94 3.69 3.15
CA TYR A 168 6.58 3.53 3.63
C TYR A 168 6.12 2.09 3.43
N ILE A 169 5.72 1.43 4.50
CA ILE A 169 4.93 0.20 4.46
C ILE A 169 3.47 0.63 4.37
N TYR A 170 2.87 0.45 3.20
CA TYR A 170 1.55 0.98 2.87
C TYR A 170 0.41 0.23 3.57
N GLU A 171 0.59 -1.06 3.79
CA GLU A 171 -0.22 -1.89 4.69
C GLU A 171 0.63 -3.01 5.32
N PRO A 172 0.26 -3.52 6.50
CA PRO A 172 1.03 -4.56 7.18
C PRO A 172 0.82 -5.95 6.57
N ASP A 173 1.86 -6.78 6.59
CA ASP A 173 1.79 -8.21 6.19
C ASP A 173 1.57 -9.12 7.41
N TYR A 174 0.88 -10.25 7.26
CA TYR A 174 0.74 -11.23 8.36
C TYR A 174 2.06 -11.86 8.79
N ASN A 175 3.06 -11.87 7.89
CA ASN A 175 4.41 -12.36 8.18
C ASN A 175 5.39 -11.18 8.30
N PRO A 176 5.82 -10.80 9.51
CA PRO A 176 6.74 -9.67 9.70
C PRO A 176 8.09 -9.87 9.02
N ALA A 177 8.52 -11.11 8.80
CA ALA A 177 9.79 -11.41 8.13
C ALA A 177 9.85 -10.88 6.69
N ASN A 178 8.71 -10.78 6.00
CA ASN A 178 8.66 -10.21 4.65
C ASN A 178 8.97 -8.71 4.66
N GLU A 179 8.47 -7.98 5.65
CA GLU A 179 8.78 -6.55 5.85
C GLU A 179 10.26 -6.36 6.22
N TRP A 180 10.75 -7.12 7.20
CA TRP A 180 12.15 -7.04 7.65
C TRP A 180 13.15 -7.29 6.52
N GLN A 181 12.86 -8.24 5.63
CA GLN A 181 13.73 -8.50 4.48
C GLN A 181 13.84 -7.27 3.57
N VAL A 182 12.73 -6.56 3.33
CA VAL A 182 12.73 -5.36 2.48
C VAL A 182 13.36 -4.17 3.20
N GLU A 183 13.04 -3.97 4.48
CA GLU A 183 13.70 -2.96 5.33
C GLU A 183 15.21 -3.16 5.34
N ALA A 184 15.70 -4.39 5.51
CA ALA A 184 17.13 -4.70 5.45
C ALA A 184 17.75 -4.36 4.08
N ARG A 185 16.99 -4.39 2.98
CA ARG A 185 17.46 -3.88 1.68
C ARG A 185 17.51 -2.37 1.64
N VAL A 186 16.52 -1.70 2.24
CA VAL A 186 16.46 -0.23 2.31
C VAL A 186 17.55 0.32 3.23
N HIS A 187 17.84 -0.33 4.35
CA HIS A 187 18.94 0.05 5.23
C HIS A 187 20.31 -0.09 4.55
N ARG A 188 20.49 -1.02 3.60
CA ARG A 188 21.71 -1.07 2.77
C ARG A 188 21.83 0.10 1.79
N ILE A 189 20.72 0.80 1.51
CA ILE A 189 20.71 1.98 0.64
C ILE A 189 21.46 3.11 1.34
N GLY A 190 21.06 3.43 2.57
CA GLY A 190 21.75 4.41 3.40
C GLY A 190 23.12 3.90 3.86
N ALA A 191 24.16 4.22 3.09
CA ALA A 191 25.53 4.16 3.61
C ALA A 191 25.71 5.15 4.79
N GLU A 192 26.78 5.00 5.57
CA GLU A 192 27.09 5.66 6.86
C GLU A 192 26.73 7.15 7.01
N ASN A 193 26.59 7.90 5.91
CA ASN A 193 26.32 9.34 5.90
C ASN A 193 24.87 9.74 5.57
N HIS A 194 23.95 8.80 5.30
CA HIS A 194 22.57 9.10 4.91
C HIS A 194 21.54 8.38 5.77
N GLN A 195 20.48 9.09 6.14
CA GLN A 195 19.45 8.59 7.03
C GLN A 195 18.44 7.72 6.28
N VAL A 196 18.07 6.59 6.90
CA VAL A 196 16.94 5.74 6.48
C VAL A 196 15.84 5.86 7.52
N THR A 197 14.64 6.26 7.10
CA THR A 197 13.44 6.32 7.96
C THR A 197 12.40 5.32 7.46
N ILE A 198 11.88 4.49 8.36
CA ILE A 198 10.80 3.55 8.05
C ILE A 198 9.50 4.06 8.67
N CYS A 199 8.46 4.19 7.85
CA CYS A 199 7.13 4.63 8.25
C CYS A 199 6.12 3.52 7.94
N ARG A 200 5.28 3.18 8.91
CA ARG A 200 4.16 2.24 8.71
C ARG A 200 2.85 3.02 8.65
N LEU A 201 2.08 2.83 7.58
CA LEU A 201 0.75 3.41 7.45
C LEU A 201 -0.29 2.40 7.95
N ILE A 202 -0.90 2.71 9.09
CA ILE A 202 -1.95 1.90 9.70
C ILE A 202 -3.22 2.73 9.75
N THR A 203 -4.31 2.21 9.20
CA THR A 203 -5.63 2.82 9.36
C THR A 203 -6.18 2.52 10.76
N ALA A 204 -6.55 3.56 11.50
CA ALA A 204 -7.17 3.41 12.82
C ALA A 204 -8.54 2.72 12.72
N ASP A 205 -8.92 1.99 13.76
CA ASP A 205 -10.19 1.25 13.85
C ASP A 205 -10.40 0.29 12.65
N SER A 206 -9.33 -0.40 12.23
CA SER A 206 -9.35 -1.34 11.10
C SER A 206 -8.61 -2.64 11.39
N ASP A 207 -8.85 -3.66 10.57
CA ASP A 207 -8.19 -4.97 10.66
C ASP A 207 -6.66 -4.88 10.58
N GLU A 208 -6.11 -3.79 10.03
CA GLU A 208 -4.67 -3.55 9.97
C GLU A 208 -4.03 -3.42 11.37
N GLU A 209 -4.76 -2.91 12.35
CA GLU A 209 -4.30 -2.87 13.74
C GLU A 209 -4.20 -4.27 14.34
N GLY A 210 -5.14 -5.16 13.99
CA GLY A 210 -5.11 -6.57 14.33
C GLY A 210 -3.88 -7.27 13.76
N ILE A 211 -3.60 -7.07 12.47
CA ILE A 211 -2.41 -7.60 11.80
C ILE A 211 -1.13 -7.09 12.50
N GLN A 212 -1.08 -5.81 12.88
CA GLN A 212 0.07 -5.27 13.60
C GLN A 212 0.25 -5.92 14.99
N LYS A 213 -0.83 -6.22 15.72
CA LYS A 213 -0.76 -6.96 17.00
C LYS A 213 -0.19 -8.36 16.78
N ILE A 214 -0.67 -9.07 15.76
CA ILE A 214 -0.19 -10.40 15.36
C ILE A 214 1.30 -10.36 15.03
N GLN A 215 1.76 -9.36 14.27
CA GLN A 215 3.18 -9.20 13.96
C GLN A 215 4.01 -9.08 15.23
N ARG A 216 3.64 -8.15 16.14
CA ARG A 216 4.37 -7.94 17.41
C ARG A 216 4.47 -9.22 18.22
N LEU A 217 3.39 -10.00 18.26
CA LEU A 217 3.38 -11.27 18.97
C LEU A 217 4.28 -12.32 18.31
N LYS A 218 4.19 -12.48 16.99
CA LYS A 218 5.09 -13.38 16.25
C LYS A 218 6.56 -12.98 16.44
N THR A 219 6.86 -11.68 16.46
CA THR A 219 8.19 -11.17 16.74
C THR A 219 8.65 -11.54 18.16
N ALA A 220 7.80 -11.34 19.17
CA ALA A 220 8.11 -11.69 20.55
C ALA A 220 8.35 -13.20 20.73
N ILE A 221 7.58 -14.05 20.05
CA ILE A 221 7.80 -15.50 20.03
C ILE A 221 9.16 -15.83 19.45
N VAL A 222 9.48 -15.27 18.29
CA VAL A 222 10.76 -15.52 17.63
C VAL A 222 11.87 -15.09 18.57
N GLU A 223 11.89 -13.84 19.03
CA GLU A 223 12.92 -13.30 19.94
C GLU A 223 13.05 -14.10 21.25
N GLY A 224 11.93 -14.51 21.85
CA GLY A 224 11.91 -15.33 23.06
C GLY A 224 12.41 -16.76 22.84
N SER A 225 12.23 -17.32 21.64
CA SER A 225 12.72 -18.65 21.28
C SER A 225 14.24 -18.73 21.08
N TRP A 226 14.93 -17.59 20.93
CA TRP A 226 16.40 -17.55 20.82
C TRP A 226 17.09 -17.36 22.19
N GLY A 227 16.34 -17.23 23.28
CA GLY A 227 16.88 -17.19 24.63
C GLY A 227 17.03 -18.59 25.21
N GLU A 228 18.28 -19.03 25.43
CA GLU A 228 18.59 -20.23 26.22
C GLU A 228 18.16 -20.01 27.69
N SER A 229 16.89 -20.25 28.05
CA SER A 229 16.45 -20.63 29.42
C SER A 229 14.92 -20.83 29.52
N ASP A 230 14.53 -22.00 30.04
CA ASP A 230 13.22 -22.39 30.60
C ASP A 230 11.99 -22.35 29.67
N GLU A 231 11.92 -23.33 28.76
CA GLU A 231 11.17 -23.26 27.49
C GLU A 231 9.68 -23.65 27.48
N GLU A 232 9.06 -24.21 28.54
CA GLU A 232 7.64 -24.66 28.43
C GLU A 232 6.60 -23.57 28.74
N GLY A 233 6.86 -22.70 29.72
CA GLY A 233 5.87 -21.71 30.19
C GLY A 233 5.70 -20.49 29.27
N VAL A 234 6.79 -20.03 28.68
CA VAL A 234 6.84 -18.83 27.81
C VAL A 234 6.19 -19.12 26.45
N ALA A 235 6.46 -20.29 25.88
CA ALA A 235 5.85 -20.72 24.62
C ALA A 235 4.31 -20.80 24.75
N LEU A 236 3.79 -21.39 25.84
CA LEU A 236 2.35 -21.55 26.05
C LEU A 236 1.63 -20.20 26.24
N GLN A 237 2.24 -19.27 26.99
CA GLN A 237 1.73 -17.91 27.13
C GLN A 237 1.66 -17.18 25.79
N HIS A 238 2.68 -17.34 24.95
CA HIS A 238 2.67 -16.74 23.62
C HIS A 238 1.65 -17.36 22.66
N TYR A 239 1.36 -18.67 22.79
CA TYR A 239 0.29 -19.31 22.04
C TYR A 239 -1.09 -18.81 22.48
N GLN A 240 -1.34 -18.68 23.79
CA GLN A 240 -2.60 -18.11 24.30
C GLN A 240 -2.84 -16.70 23.74
N MET A 241 -1.81 -15.86 23.73
CA MET A 241 -1.88 -14.52 23.13
C MET A 241 -2.16 -14.55 21.63
N LEU A 242 -1.77 -15.61 20.91
CA LEU A 242 -2.06 -15.75 19.47
C LEU A 242 -3.54 -16.06 19.30
N PHE A 243 -4.10 -16.95 20.10
CA PHE A 243 -5.53 -17.25 20.08
C PHE A 243 -6.37 -16.01 20.41
N ASP A 244 -5.98 -15.27 21.47
CA ASP A 244 -6.64 -14.02 21.86
C ASP A 244 -6.53 -12.93 20.77
N ALA A 245 -5.39 -12.82 20.09
CA ALA A 245 -5.19 -11.83 19.03
C ALA A 245 -6.03 -12.11 17.77
N TYR A 246 -6.42 -13.36 17.54
CA TYR A 246 -7.23 -13.78 16.40
C TYR A 246 -8.71 -14.07 16.78
N ASP A 247 -9.13 -13.81 18.03
CA ASP A 247 -10.45 -14.23 18.56
C ASP A 247 -10.75 -15.71 18.25
N LEU A 248 -9.73 -16.58 18.34
CA LEU A 248 -9.86 -18.01 18.09
C LEU A 248 -10.20 -18.72 19.40
N GLU A 249 -11.24 -19.54 19.39
CA GLU A 249 -11.53 -20.47 20.48
C GLU A 249 -10.35 -21.45 20.64
N ASP A 250 -9.97 -21.71 21.91
CA ASP A 250 -8.89 -22.63 22.24
C ASP A 250 -9.25 -24.04 21.71
N PRO A 251 -8.45 -24.67 20.83
CA PRO A 251 -8.74 -26.01 20.33
C PRO A 251 -8.69 -27.10 21.43
N ALA A 252 -8.21 -26.77 22.64
CA ALA A 252 -8.29 -27.62 23.82
C ALA A 252 -9.66 -27.58 24.52
N GLU A 253 -10.55 -26.64 24.18
CA GLU A 253 -11.96 -26.73 24.57
C GLU A 253 -12.64 -27.82 23.73
N GLU A 254 -12.94 -28.97 24.36
CA GLU A 254 -13.78 -30.00 23.74
C GLU A 254 -15.07 -29.34 23.21
N PRO A 255 -15.45 -29.54 21.93
CA PRO A 255 -16.71 -29.00 21.44
C PRO A 255 -17.84 -29.54 22.33
N PRO A 256 -18.87 -28.72 22.62
CA PRO A 256 -19.93 -29.12 23.54
C PRO A 256 -20.52 -30.45 23.07
N ARG A 257 -20.46 -31.47 23.96
CA ARG A 257 -20.94 -32.81 23.67
C ARG A 257 -22.40 -32.73 23.23
N THR A 258 -22.65 -32.81 21.93
CA THR A 258 -24.01 -32.94 21.42
C THR A 258 -24.50 -34.31 21.85
N SER A 259 -25.33 -34.38 22.89
CA SER A 259 -26.04 -35.60 23.24
C SER A 259 -26.98 -35.92 22.08
N LYS A 260 -26.59 -36.85 21.21
CA LYS A 260 -27.54 -37.45 20.27
C LYS A 260 -28.55 -38.23 21.12
N ARG A 261 -29.68 -37.62 21.47
CA ARG A 261 -30.87 -38.39 21.84
C ARG A 261 -31.23 -39.22 20.62
N ARG A 262 -30.96 -40.52 20.70
CA ARG A 262 -31.59 -41.51 19.83
C ARG A 262 -33.09 -41.40 20.13
N LEU A 263 -33.85 -40.91 19.15
CA LEU A 263 -35.30 -41.06 19.15
C LEU A 263 -35.55 -42.56 18.96
N GLU A 264 -36.14 -43.19 19.97
CA GLU A 264 -36.81 -44.49 19.83
C GLU A 264 -38.19 -44.29 19.19
#